data_AF-A0A8D8H384-F1
#
_entry.id   AF-A0A8D8H384-F1
#
_cell.length_a   1.000
_cell.length_b   1.000
_cell.length_c   1.000
_cell.angle_alpha   90.00
_cell.angle_beta   90.00
_cell.angle_gamma   90.00
#
_symmetry.space_group_name_H-M   'P 1'
#
loop_
_entity.id
_entity.type
_entity.pdbx_description
1 polymer ?
#
loop_
_entity_poly.entity_id
_entity_poly.type
_entity_poly.pdbx_seq_one_letter_code
_entity_poly.pdbx_strand_id
1 'polypeptide(L)'
;LRQGIVDSQLCAKDSIMDTCLGDSGGPLQAKLMSNHRTTPYVVGITSFGMFCGTEAPSVYTRISSYIPWIESETNETFASGECASRYIHLREADESMVTTRAGDHVFIEPER
;
A
#
# COMPACT_ATOMS: atom_id res chain seq x y z
N LEU A 1 25.09 -6.19 -0.31
CA LEU A 1 24.57 -6.14 -1.70
C LEU A 1 25.67 -5.66 -2.63
N ARG A 2 26.07 -6.42 -3.66
CA ARG A 2 27.22 -6.04 -4.54
C ARG A 2 26.98 -4.76 -5.35
N GLN A 3 25.72 -4.46 -5.67
CA GLN A 3 25.31 -3.29 -6.45
C GLN A 3 24.54 -2.27 -5.60
N GLY A 4 24.49 -2.46 -4.28
CA GLY A 4 23.61 -1.68 -3.40
C GLY A 4 22.12 -2.00 -3.61
N ILE A 5 21.26 -1.06 -3.20
CA ILE A 5 19.82 -1.07 -3.49
C ILE A 5 19.63 -0.49 -4.89
N VAL A 6 18.92 -1.21 -5.75
CA VAL A 6 18.64 -0.78 -7.12
C VAL A 6 17.26 -0.13 -7.23
N ASP A 7 16.99 0.59 -8.32
CA ASP A 7 15.76 1.40 -8.47
C ASP A 7 14.46 0.59 -8.38
N SER A 8 14.50 -0.70 -8.74
CA SER A 8 13.37 -1.64 -8.62
C SER A 8 13.15 -2.16 -7.20
N GLN A 9 13.85 -1.62 -6.21
CA GLN A 9 13.74 -1.97 -4.80
C GLN A 9 13.35 -0.77 -3.95
N LEU A 10 12.77 -1.05 -2.79
CA LEU A 10 12.48 -0.09 -1.74
C LEU A 10 12.82 -0.70 -0.37
N CYS A 11 13.16 0.17 0.57
CA CYS A 11 13.39 -0.22 1.96
C CYS A 11 12.23 0.28 2.82
N ALA A 12 11.73 -0.55 3.72
CA ALA A 12 10.76 -0.13 4.72
C ALA A 12 11.13 -0.73 6.08
N LYS A 13 10.77 -0.01 7.13
CA LYS A 13 10.99 -0.37 8.52
C LYS A 13 9.88 0.23 9.36
N ASP A 14 9.49 -0.48 10.40
CA ASP A 14 8.70 0.05 11.51
C ASP A 14 9.55 0.04 12.80
N SER A 15 9.18 0.84 13.79
CA SER A 15 9.90 0.92 15.07
C SER A 15 9.62 -0.27 16.00
N ILE A 16 8.55 -1.02 15.76
CA ILE A 16 8.06 -2.11 16.61
C ILE A 16 7.92 -3.40 15.82
N MET A 17 7.52 -3.32 14.54
CA MET A 17 7.27 -4.46 13.66
C MET A 17 8.37 -4.63 12.61
N ASP A 18 8.63 -5.88 12.24
CA ASP A 18 9.56 -6.22 11.17
C ASP A 18 9.01 -7.39 10.35
N THR A 19 9.50 -7.52 9.13
CA THR A 19 9.18 -8.65 8.26
C THR A 19 10.05 -9.85 8.66
N CYS A 20 9.48 -11.05 8.62
CA CYS A 20 10.13 -12.24 9.14
C CYS A 20 10.15 -13.41 8.15
N LEU A 21 10.75 -14.52 8.57
CA LEU A 21 10.81 -15.75 7.80
C LEU A 21 9.39 -16.24 7.48
N GLY A 22 9.11 -16.44 6.20
CA GLY A 22 7.80 -16.87 5.71
C GLY A 22 6.96 -15.73 5.10
N ASP A 23 7.34 -14.48 5.29
CA ASP A 23 6.59 -13.33 4.73
C ASP A 23 6.99 -13.00 3.28
N SER A 24 8.00 -13.69 2.73
CA SER A 24 8.46 -13.49 1.34
C SER A 24 7.30 -13.66 0.35
N GLY A 25 7.16 -12.69 -0.56
CA GLY A 25 6.02 -12.62 -1.49
C GLY A 25 4.78 -11.91 -0.93
N GLY A 26 4.75 -11.60 0.37
CA GLY A 26 3.67 -10.85 1.01
C GLY A 26 3.63 -9.37 0.60
N PRO A 27 2.46 -8.71 0.73
CA PRO A 27 2.28 -7.31 0.33
C PRO A 27 2.79 -6.33 1.39
N LEU A 28 3.54 -5.32 0.97
CA LEU A 28 3.68 -4.06 1.72
C LEU A 28 2.60 -3.09 1.23
N GLN A 29 1.74 -2.66 2.15
CA GLN A 29 0.61 -1.79 1.82
C GLN A 29 0.79 -0.37 2.39
N ALA A 30 0.38 0.64 1.60
CA ALA A 30 0.24 2.01 2.03
C ALA A 30 -1.23 2.43 1.91
N LYS A 31 -1.75 3.09 2.94
CA LYS A 31 -3.09 3.68 2.93
C LYS A 31 -3.00 5.11 2.42
N LEU A 32 -3.66 5.42 1.32
CA LEU A 32 -3.76 6.78 0.77
C LEU A 32 -5.19 7.28 0.88
N MET A 33 -5.35 8.55 1.24
CA MET A 33 -6.65 9.21 1.23
C MET A 33 -6.99 9.71 -0.17
N SER A 34 -8.20 9.41 -0.63
CA SER A 34 -8.79 9.98 -1.84
C SER A 34 -10.31 10.04 -1.67
N ASN A 35 -10.94 11.12 -2.11
CA ASN A 35 -12.41 11.26 -2.06
C ASN A 35 -12.99 11.00 -0.65
N HIS A 36 -12.31 11.49 0.39
CA HIS A 36 -12.66 11.27 1.81
C HIS A 36 -12.71 9.80 2.25
N ARG A 37 -12.08 8.91 1.49
CA ARG A 37 -12.01 7.49 1.77
C ARG A 37 -10.58 6.98 1.76
N THR A 38 -10.35 5.98 2.59
CA THR A 38 -9.05 5.31 2.67
C THR A 38 -8.95 4.27 1.56
N THR A 39 -7.91 4.38 0.75
CA THR A 39 -7.61 3.43 -0.33
C THR A 39 -6.30 2.70 -0.02
N PRO A 40 -6.31 1.37 0.15
CA PRO A 40 -5.09 0.60 0.30
C PRO A 40 -4.41 0.41 -1.07
N TYR A 41 -3.12 0.68 -1.12
CA TYR A 41 -2.26 0.41 -2.27
C TYR A 41 -1.19 -0.60 -1.87
N VAL A 42 -0.98 -1.62 -2.69
CA VAL A 42 0.22 -2.47 -2.56
C VAL A 42 1.36 -1.71 -3.23
N VAL A 43 2.35 -1.32 -2.43
CA VAL A 43 3.50 -0.51 -2.90
C VAL A 43 4.77 -1.33 -3.03
N GLY A 44 4.84 -2.47 -2.34
CA GLY A 44 5.96 -3.39 -2.44
C GLY A 44 5.59 -4.85 -2.21
N ILE A 45 6.50 -5.74 -2.60
CA ILE A 45 6.44 -7.18 -2.33
C ILE A 45 7.63 -7.54 -1.48
N THR A 46 7.42 -8.20 -0.35
CA THR A 46 8.50 -8.65 0.54
C THR A 46 9.51 -9.49 -0.23
N SER A 47 10.78 -9.09 -0.17
CA SER A 47 11.87 -9.76 -0.88
C SER A 47 12.84 -10.41 0.10
N PHE A 48 13.67 -9.61 0.77
CA PHE A 48 14.68 -10.09 1.70
C PHE A 48 14.97 -9.07 2.79
N GLY A 49 15.48 -9.54 3.92
CA GLY A 49 15.85 -8.72 5.06
C GLY A 49 16.93 -9.43 5.88
N MET A 50 17.33 -8.80 6.98
CA MET A 50 18.15 -9.45 7.99
C MET A 50 17.26 -10.37 8.86
N PHE A 51 17.79 -10.82 10.00
CA PHE A 51 16.96 -11.49 11.01
C PHE A 51 15.84 -10.57 11.49
N CYS A 52 14.73 -11.17 11.93
CA CYS A 52 13.55 -10.43 12.34
C CYS A 52 13.84 -9.58 13.58
N GLY A 53 13.28 -8.36 13.62
CA GLY A 53 13.40 -7.45 14.77
C GLY A 53 14.76 -6.77 14.85
N THR A 54 15.43 -6.60 13.70
CA THR A 54 16.70 -5.87 13.66
C THR A 54 16.49 -4.39 13.33
N GLU A 55 17.49 -3.56 13.64
CA GLU A 55 17.44 -2.14 13.28
C GLU A 55 17.54 -1.88 11.77
N ALA A 56 17.95 -2.89 10.99
CA ALA A 56 18.07 -2.79 9.56
C ALA A 56 16.69 -2.88 8.87
N PRO A 57 16.39 -2.03 7.88
CA PRO A 57 15.15 -2.14 7.15
C PRO A 57 15.11 -3.41 6.29
N SER A 58 13.90 -3.93 6.08
CA SER A 58 13.63 -4.98 5.11
C SER A 58 13.55 -4.39 3.69
N VAL A 59 13.95 -5.19 2.70
CA VAL A 59 13.95 -4.81 1.27
C VAL A 59 12.78 -5.48 0.56
N TYR A 60 12.09 -4.68 -0.23
CA TYR A 60 10.92 -5.07 -1.00
C TYR A 60 11.15 -4.77 -2.47
N THR A 61 10.51 -5.55 -3.34
CA THR A 61 10.37 -5.22 -4.76
C THR A 61 9.44 -4.02 -4.90
N ARG A 62 9.87 -2.97 -5.60
CA ARG A 62 9.07 -1.76 -5.85
C ARG A 62 8.05 -2.02 -6.96
N ILE A 63 6.76 -2.09 -6.61
CA ILE A 63 5.70 -2.42 -7.57
C ILE A 63 5.60 -1.40 -8.71
N SER A 64 5.82 -0.11 -8.43
CA SER A 64 5.75 0.93 -9.47
C SER A 64 6.71 0.69 -10.63
N SER A 65 7.86 0.05 -10.39
CA SER A 65 8.83 -0.31 -11.44
C SER A 65 8.35 -1.42 -12.36
N TYR A 66 7.30 -2.16 -11.95
CA TYR A 66 6.77 -3.32 -12.68
C TYR A 66 5.35 -3.10 -13.19
N ILE A 67 4.72 -1.93 -12.97
CA ILE A 67 3.37 -1.62 -13.48
C ILE A 67 3.24 -1.95 -14.98
N PRO A 68 4.15 -1.52 -15.88
CA PRO A 68 4.01 -1.83 -17.31
C PRO A 68 3.98 -3.33 -17.60
N TRP A 69 4.75 -4.13 -16.85
CA TRP A 69 4.72 -5.59 -16.98
C TRP A 69 3.41 -6.17 -16.45
N ILE A 70 2.96 -5.76 -15.26
CA ILE A 70 1.70 -6.23 -14.67
C ILE A 70 0.52 -5.92 -15.61
N GLU A 71 0.44 -4.69 -16.13
CA GLU A 71 -0.59 -4.28 -17.08
C GLU A 71 -0.57 -5.15 -18.35
N SER A 72 0.62 -5.52 -18.84
CA SER A 72 0.76 -6.40 -20.01
C SER A 72 0.31 -7.84 -19.77
N GLU A 73 0.48 -8.36 -18.55
CA GLU A 73 0.08 -9.73 -18.19
C GLU A 73 -1.42 -9.85 -17.86
N THR A 74 -1.99 -8.82 -17.23
CA THR A 74 -3.40 -8.87 -16.78
C THR A 74 -4.38 -8.20 -17.73
N ASN A 75 -3.90 -7.36 -18.66
CA ASN A 75 -4.72 -6.51 -19.50
C ASN A 75 -5.66 -5.58 -18.70
N GLU A 76 -5.22 -5.14 -17.51
CA GLU A 76 -5.87 -4.16 -16.65
C GLU A 76 -4.99 -2.90 -16.55
N THR A 77 -5.56 -1.76 -16.15
CA THR A 77 -4.81 -0.53 -15.91
C THR A 77 -4.65 -0.27 -14.41
N PHE A 78 -3.43 0.02 -13.97
CA PHE A 78 -3.08 0.30 -12.58
C PHE A 78 -2.77 1.78 -12.33
N ALA A 79 -3.37 2.67 -13.14
CA ALA A 79 -3.36 4.10 -12.88
C ALA A 79 -3.97 4.42 -11.51
N SER A 80 -3.31 5.26 -10.73
CA SER A 80 -3.71 5.58 -9.36
C SER A 80 -5.13 6.17 -9.27
N GLY A 81 -5.52 7.04 -10.20
CA GLY A 81 -6.86 7.65 -10.22
C GLY A 81 -7.99 6.64 -10.47
N GLU A 82 -7.78 5.69 -11.38
CA GLU A 82 -8.74 4.63 -11.67
C GLU A 82 -8.88 3.69 -10.48
N CYS A 83 -7.74 3.32 -9.87
CA CYS A 83 -7.74 2.56 -8.62
C CYS A 83 -8.47 3.34 -7.52
N ALA A 84 -8.22 4.64 -7.34
CA ALA A 84 -8.88 5.48 -6.34
C ALA A 84 -10.41 5.58 -6.50
N SER A 85 -10.93 5.38 -7.71
CA SER A 85 -12.35 5.50 -8.03
C SER A 85 -13.08 4.16 -8.03
N ARG A 86 -12.38 3.07 -8.38
CA ARG A 86 -12.93 1.71 -8.46
C ARG A 86 -13.39 1.22 -7.07
N TYR A 87 -14.63 0.76 -6.96
CA TYR A 87 -15.23 0.29 -5.70
C TYR A 87 -15.23 1.31 -4.55
N ILE A 88 -15.21 2.61 -4.85
CA ILE A 88 -15.19 3.68 -3.84
C ILE A 88 -16.28 3.53 -2.76
N HIS A 89 -17.47 3.06 -3.12
CA HIS A 89 -18.59 2.87 -2.19
C HIS A 89 -18.35 1.78 -1.13
N LEU A 90 -17.44 0.83 -1.39
CA LEU A 90 -17.04 -0.23 -0.44
C LEU A 90 -15.91 0.19 0.50
N ARG A 91 -15.31 1.37 0.29
CA ARG A 91 -14.14 1.79 1.06
C ARG A 91 -14.51 2.42 2.38
N GLU A 92 -13.68 2.19 3.38
CA GLU A 92 -13.77 2.84 4.68
C GLU A 92 -13.67 4.36 4.50
N ALA A 93 -14.63 5.08 5.09
CA ALA A 93 -14.54 6.53 5.21
C ALA A 93 -13.38 6.89 6.12
N ASP A 94 -12.75 8.03 5.86
CA ASP A 94 -11.78 8.57 6.80
C ASP A 94 -12.49 9.02 8.09
N GLU A 95 -12.16 8.39 9.22
CA GLU A 95 -12.78 8.67 10.52
C GLU A 95 -12.66 10.14 10.93
N SER A 96 -11.59 10.84 10.53
CA SER A 96 -11.43 12.27 10.83
C SER A 96 -12.45 13.16 10.12
N MET A 97 -13.03 12.65 9.02
CA MET A 97 -14.02 13.34 8.19
C MET A 97 -15.45 12.86 8.48
N VAL A 98 -15.62 11.79 9.27
CA VAL A 98 -16.94 11.27 9.65
C VAL A 98 -17.58 12.18 10.70
N THR A 99 -18.75 12.72 10.39
CA THR A 99 -19.53 13.55 11.34
C THR A 99 -20.55 12.73 12.10
N THR A 100 -21.22 11.80 11.44
CA THR A 100 -22.28 10.98 12.05
C THR A 100 -22.41 9.65 11.32
N ARG A 101 -22.81 8.61 12.05
CA ARG A 101 -23.20 7.31 11.51
C ARG A 101 -24.67 7.05 11.84
N ALA A 102 -25.46 6.62 10.85
CA ALA A 102 -26.84 6.19 11.05
C ALA A 102 -27.09 4.87 10.30
N GLY A 103 -27.07 3.76 11.04
CA GLY A 103 -27.04 2.43 10.42
C GLY A 103 -25.78 2.28 9.55
N ASP A 104 -25.96 1.85 8.30
CA ASP A 104 -24.87 1.70 7.32
C ASP A 104 -24.49 3.01 6.62
N HIS A 105 -25.20 4.11 6.91
CA HIS A 105 -24.91 5.42 6.31
C HIS A 105 -23.84 6.17 7.10
N VAL A 106 -22.81 6.62 6.39
CA VAL A 106 -21.74 7.47 6.90
C VAL A 106 -21.90 8.87 6.33
N PHE A 107 -22.07 9.86 7.21
CA PHE A 107 -22.11 11.26 6.85
C PHE A 107 -20.69 11.86 6.98
N ILE A 108 -20.26 12.55 5.93
CA ILE A 108 -18.90 13.11 5.80
C ILE A 108 -19.03 14.62 5.59
N GLU A 109 -18.23 15.41 6.31
CA GLU A 109 -18.08 16.85 6.03
C GLU A 109 -16.89 17.07 5.09
N PRO A 110 -17.11 17.54 3.85
CA PRO A 110 -16.04 17.65 2.85
C PRO A 110 -15.09 18.85 3.06
N GLU A 111 -15.33 19.72 4.04
CA GLU A 111 -14.62 21.02 4.20
C GLU A 111 -13.95 21.22 5.57
N ARG A 112 -13.53 20.15 6.26
CA ARG A 112 -12.70 20.28 7.47
C ARG A 112 -11.21 20.25 7.16
#